data_AF-A0AAT9HJE2-F1
#
_entry.id   AF-A0AAT9HJE2-F1
#
_cell.length_a   1.000
_cell.length_b   1.000
_cell.length_c   1.000
_cell.angle_alpha   90.00
_cell.angle_beta   90.00
_cell.angle_gamma   90.00
#
_symmetry.space_group_name_H-M   'P 1'
#
loop_
_entity.id
_entity.type
_entity.pdbx_description
1 polymer ?
#
loop_
_entity_poly.entity_id
_entity_poly.type
_entity_poly.pdbx_seq_one_letter_code
_entity_poly.pdbx_strand_id
1 'polypeptide(L)'
;MLSYFPEFEAGITDPRSRAMLVRHVASMASGHEGETVDAAFRTDPAEPVRGFLLQPPQRDPGTVFAYNQPCTYTLGAIVQRVTGQTLTAYLRPRLLDPLGIGEALWQRDRTGRELGFSGLYAATDAVARLGQLYLDDGMWQGERLLPEGWVARASRAHTATAGAMGSGTGWTGTSATATSSGSPGTASGATGRTDSSASSCPGTTR
;
A
#
# COMPACT_ATOMS: atom_id res chain seq x y z
N MET A 1 13.90 -10.65 -3.71
CA MET A 1 13.64 -9.53 -4.65
C MET A 1 14.48 -9.67 -5.91
N LEU A 2 15.81 -9.78 -5.77
CA LEU A 2 16.76 -9.90 -6.89
C LEU A 2 16.51 -11.08 -7.84
N SER A 3 15.89 -12.17 -7.38
CA SER A 3 15.50 -13.29 -8.27
C SER A 3 14.58 -12.87 -9.42
N TYR A 4 13.81 -11.78 -9.26
CA TYR A 4 12.98 -11.22 -10.33
C TYR A 4 13.76 -10.24 -11.22
N PHE A 5 14.92 -9.75 -10.78
CA PHE A 5 15.74 -8.76 -11.48
C PHE A 5 17.21 -9.18 -11.51
N PRO A 6 17.55 -10.30 -12.16
CA PRO A 6 18.91 -10.84 -12.19
C PRO A 6 19.93 -9.85 -12.78
N GLU A 7 19.50 -8.93 -13.64
CA GLU A 7 20.35 -7.88 -14.21
C GLU A 7 20.83 -6.84 -13.17
N PHE A 8 20.22 -6.77 -11.98
CA PHE A 8 20.65 -5.86 -10.91
C PHE A 8 21.68 -6.51 -9.97
N GLU A 9 21.87 -7.81 -10.05
CA GLU A 9 22.55 -8.64 -9.04
C GLU A 9 24.00 -8.19 -8.78
N ALA A 10 24.71 -7.77 -9.83
CA ALA A 10 26.08 -7.25 -9.76
C ALA A 10 26.18 -5.83 -9.15
N GLY A 11 25.13 -5.01 -9.28
CA GLY A 11 25.13 -3.62 -8.83
C GLY A 11 24.63 -3.44 -7.39
N ILE A 12 23.83 -4.38 -6.87
CA ILE A 12 23.28 -4.31 -5.52
C ILE A 12 24.21 -5.06 -4.56
N THR A 13 25.10 -4.31 -3.91
CA THR A 13 26.14 -4.87 -3.01
C THR A 13 25.76 -4.86 -1.54
N ASP A 14 24.85 -3.95 -1.11
CA ASP A 14 24.43 -3.89 0.29
C ASP A 14 23.71 -5.17 0.72
N PRO A 15 24.14 -5.84 1.80
CA PRO A 15 23.58 -7.13 2.20
C PRO A 15 22.09 -7.04 2.60
N ARG A 16 21.63 -5.90 3.13
CA ARG A 16 20.23 -5.71 3.54
C ARG A 16 19.34 -5.54 2.32
N SER A 17 19.78 -4.76 1.32
CA SER A 17 19.09 -4.68 0.02
C SER A 17 18.95 -6.06 -0.62
N ARG A 18 20.01 -6.88 -0.58
CA ARG A 18 20.01 -8.24 -1.14
C ARG A 18 19.09 -9.20 -0.37
N ALA A 19 18.99 -9.05 0.95
CA ALA A 19 18.13 -9.85 1.82
C ALA A 19 16.63 -9.51 1.68
N MET A 20 16.26 -8.49 0.92
CA MET A 20 14.87 -8.06 0.78
C MET A 20 14.02 -9.08 0.01
N LEU A 21 12.86 -9.42 0.58
CA LEU A 21 11.92 -10.40 0.04
C LEU A 21 10.62 -9.72 -0.41
N VAL A 22 9.88 -10.38 -1.30
CA VAL A 22 8.57 -9.88 -1.79
C VAL A 22 7.63 -9.61 -0.61
N ARG A 23 7.62 -10.48 0.39
CA ARG A 23 6.81 -10.28 1.62
C ARG A 23 7.21 -9.03 2.41
N HIS A 24 8.47 -8.62 2.39
CA HIS A 24 8.94 -7.44 3.13
C HIS A 24 8.46 -6.17 2.44
N VAL A 25 8.54 -6.09 1.12
CA VAL A 25 7.99 -4.93 0.38
C VAL A 25 6.46 -4.93 0.37
N ALA A 26 5.80 -6.09 0.36
CA ALA A 26 4.34 -6.21 0.48
C ALA A 26 3.78 -5.68 1.81
N SER A 27 4.57 -5.72 2.88
CA SER A 27 4.20 -5.16 4.18
C SER A 27 4.86 -3.82 4.47
N MET A 28 5.48 -3.16 3.48
CA MET A 28 6.27 -1.92 3.65
C MET A 28 7.29 -2.01 4.80
N ALA A 29 7.90 -3.19 4.95
CA ALA A 29 8.93 -3.49 5.93
C ALA A 29 10.28 -3.71 5.24
N SER A 30 10.69 -2.81 4.36
CA SER A 30 11.92 -2.95 3.58
C SER A 30 13.20 -2.71 4.38
N GLY A 31 13.08 -2.30 5.65
CA GLY A 31 14.23 -1.91 6.49
C GLY A 31 14.60 -0.44 6.37
N HIS A 32 13.98 0.29 5.44
CA HIS A 32 14.07 1.74 5.39
C HIS A 32 13.21 2.35 6.50
N GLU A 33 13.70 3.42 7.11
CA GLU A 33 12.98 4.14 8.19
C GLU A 33 12.11 5.30 7.67
N GLY A 34 12.08 5.53 6.36
CA GLY A 34 11.29 6.57 5.74
C GLY A 34 11.00 6.32 4.26
N GLU A 35 10.24 7.25 3.67
CA GLU A 35 9.93 7.28 2.25
C GLU A 35 11.21 7.46 1.42
N THR A 36 11.31 6.74 0.30
CA THR A 36 12.50 6.75 -0.57
C THR A 36 12.18 7.07 -2.04
N VAL A 37 10.92 7.38 -2.39
CA VAL A 37 10.50 7.63 -3.78
C VAL A 37 11.38 8.63 -4.52
N ASP A 38 11.62 9.80 -3.94
CA ASP A 38 12.42 10.86 -4.59
C ASP A 38 13.88 10.43 -4.78
N ALA A 39 14.42 9.68 -3.83
CA ALA A 39 15.79 9.18 -3.89
C ALA A 39 15.91 8.06 -4.94
N ALA A 40 14.95 7.14 -4.98
CA ALA A 40 14.91 6.04 -5.94
C ALA A 40 14.82 6.56 -7.38
N PHE A 41 13.87 7.44 -7.66
CA PHE A 41 13.67 8.04 -8.98
C PHE A 41 14.81 8.96 -9.43
N ARG A 42 15.57 9.53 -8.48
CA ARG A 42 16.76 10.35 -8.78
C ARG A 42 18.00 9.51 -9.03
N THR A 43 18.19 8.46 -8.23
CA THR A 43 19.35 7.55 -8.33
C THR A 43 19.34 6.80 -9.64
N ASP A 44 18.18 6.27 -10.01
CA ASP A 44 18.00 5.67 -11.30
C ASP A 44 16.67 6.09 -11.89
N PRO A 45 16.70 7.11 -12.76
CA PRO A 45 15.50 7.52 -13.41
C PRO A 45 14.91 6.36 -14.22
N ALA A 46 15.67 5.76 -15.13
CA ALA A 46 15.17 4.80 -16.11
C ALA A 46 14.68 3.49 -15.46
N GLU A 47 15.18 3.16 -14.27
CA GLU A 47 14.80 1.97 -13.53
C GLU A 47 14.64 2.24 -12.02
N PRO A 48 13.46 2.77 -11.59
CA PRO A 48 13.25 3.11 -10.19
C PRO A 48 13.35 1.92 -9.23
N VAL A 49 13.15 0.68 -9.69
CA VAL A 49 13.38 -0.51 -8.84
C VAL A 49 14.86 -0.65 -8.51
N ARG A 50 15.74 -0.47 -9.49
CA ARG A 50 17.20 -0.48 -9.26
C ARG A 50 17.60 0.70 -8.38
N GLY A 51 17.05 1.89 -8.65
CA GLY A 51 17.25 3.09 -7.83
C GLY A 51 16.87 2.88 -6.36
N PHE A 52 15.77 2.17 -6.10
CA PHE A 52 15.33 1.78 -4.76
C PHE A 52 16.26 0.75 -4.11
N LEU A 53 16.64 -0.32 -4.82
CA LEU A 53 17.53 -1.34 -4.28
C LEU A 53 18.95 -0.81 -4.00
N LEU A 54 19.35 0.27 -4.69
CA LEU A 54 20.59 1.00 -4.45
C LEU A 54 20.52 1.92 -3.21
N GLN A 55 19.35 2.14 -2.61
CA GLN A 55 19.25 2.81 -1.31
C GLN A 55 19.51 1.77 -0.22
N PRO A 56 20.59 1.89 0.59
CA PRO A 56 20.84 0.95 1.67
C PRO A 56 19.82 1.12 2.81
N PRO A 57 19.08 0.07 3.20
CA PRO A 57 18.19 0.10 4.35
C PRO A 57 18.93 0.42 5.66
N GLN A 58 18.33 1.21 6.57
CA GLN A 58 18.93 1.49 7.89
C GLN A 58 18.83 0.29 8.85
N ARG A 59 17.83 -0.58 8.65
CA ARG A 59 17.57 -1.78 9.45
C ARG A 59 17.45 -3.01 8.57
N ASP A 60 17.41 -4.18 9.18
CA ASP A 60 17.19 -5.42 8.45
C ASP A 60 15.76 -5.46 7.87
N PRO A 61 15.57 -5.94 6.64
CA PRO A 61 14.24 -6.09 6.07
C PRO A 61 13.34 -6.97 6.95
N GLY A 62 12.12 -6.51 7.21
CA GLY A 62 11.14 -7.17 8.06
C GLY A 62 11.13 -6.71 9.52
N THR A 63 12.09 -5.88 9.96
CA THR A 63 12.18 -5.46 11.38
C THR A 63 11.47 -4.15 11.71
N VAL A 64 11.28 -3.27 10.72
CA VAL A 64 10.64 -1.96 10.89
C VAL A 64 9.63 -1.71 9.78
N PHE A 65 8.50 -1.09 10.12
CA PHE A 65 7.53 -0.58 9.16
C PHE A 65 7.80 0.90 8.87
N ALA A 66 7.86 1.26 7.59
CA ALA A 66 7.84 2.65 7.14
C ALA A 66 7.08 2.74 5.82
N TYR A 67 6.11 3.65 5.72
CA TYR A 67 5.41 3.89 4.46
C TYR A 67 6.42 4.32 3.38
N ASN A 68 6.48 3.55 2.29
CA ASN A 68 7.53 3.69 1.28
C ASN A 68 7.01 3.25 -0.10
N GLN A 69 6.74 4.21 -0.97
CA GLN A 69 6.13 4.02 -2.30
C GLN A 69 6.93 3.07 -3.22
N PRO A 70 8.28 3.15 -3.30
CA PRO A 70 9.09 2.17 -4.01
C PRO A 70 8.84 0.71 -3.66
N CYS A 71 8.38 0.39 -2.44
CA CYS A 71 8.00 -0.97 -2.09
C CYS A 71 6.83 -1.46 -2.96
N THR A 72 5.76 -0.68 -3.03
CA THR A 72 4.56 -0.99 -3.84
C THR A 72 4.83 -0.86 -5.33
N TYR A 73 5.61 0.15 -5.76
CA TYR A 73 6.07 0.26 -7.14
C TYR A 73 6.79 -1.02 -7.59
N THR A 74 7.67 -1.56 -6.73
CA THR A 74 8.43 -2.78 -7.08
C THR A 74 7.53 -4.00 -7.17
N LEU A 75 6.49 -4.13 -6.33
CA LEU A 75 5.49 -5.20 -6.49
C LEU A 75 4.79 -5.10 -7.85
N GLY A 76 4.40 -3.89 -8.25
CA GLY A 76 3.83 -3.63 -9.56
C GLY A 76 4.80 -4.00 -10.69
N ALA A 77 6.08 -3.63 -10.56
CA ALA A 77 7.12 -3.99 -11.52
C ALA A 77 7.32 -5.51 -11.63
N ILE A 78 7.27 -6.24 -10.50
CA ILE A 78 7.35 -7.71 -10.50
C ILE A 78 6.18 -8.32 -11.27
N VAL A 79 4.95 -7.86 -11.02
CA VAL A 79 3.76 -8.35 -11.75
C VAL A 79 3.91 -8.09 -13.24
N GLN A 80 4.25 -6.86 -13.64
CA GLN A 80 4.41 -6.50 -15.05
C GLN A 80 5.52 -7.32 -15.72
N ARG A 81 6.62 -7.57 -15.02
CA ARG A 81 7.74 -8.36 -15.54
C ARG A 81 7.40 -9.83 -15.72
N VAL A 82 6.74 -10.45 -14.73
CA VAL A 82 6.39 -11.88 -14.78
C VAL A 82 5.32 -12.16 -15.83
N THR A 83 4.41 -11.20 -16.05
CA THR A 83 3.23 -11.39 -16.91
C THR A 83 3.42 -10.82 -18.32
N GLY A 84 4.33 -9.86 -18.50
CA GLY A 84 4.45 -9.06 -19.72
C GLY A 84 3.29 -8.10 -19.94
N GLN A 85 2.41 -7.91 -18.96
CA GLN A 85 1.20 -7.08 -19.04
C GLN A 85 1.35 -5.81 -18.21
N THR A 86 0.62 -4.75 -18.53
CA THR A 86 0.45 -3.64 -17.58
C THR A 86 -0.39 -4.09 -16.38
N LEU A 87 -0.38 -3.35 -15.27
CA LEU A 87 -1.18 -3.72 -14.09
C LEU A 87 -2.67 -3.71 -14.42
N THR A 88 -3.14 -2.70 -15.14
CA THR A 88 -4.53 -2.64 -15.59
C THR A 88 -4.86 -3.83 -16.49
N ALA A 89 -4.02 -4.14 -17.50
CA ALA A 89 -4.25 -5.28 -18.39
C ALA A 89 -4.23 -6.63 -17.65
N TYR A 90 -3.38 -6.75 -16.63
CA TYR A 90 -3.33 -7.94 -15.77
C TYR A 90 -4.59 -8.08 -14.90
N LEU A 91 -5.09 -6.97 -14.35
CA LEU A 91 -6.23 -6.96 -13.44
C LEU A 91 -7.60 -6.99 -14.13
N ARG A 92 -7.71 -6.56 -15.39
CA ARG A 92 -8.99 -6.57 -16.14
C ARG A 92 -9.71 -7.92 -16.12
N PRO A 93 -9.15 -8.99 -16.69
CA PRO A 93 -9.86 -10.26 -16.77
C PRO A 93 -10.00 -10.96 -15.40
N ARG A 94 -9.24 -10.53 -14.37
CA ARG A 94 -9.14 -11.23 -13.08
C ARG A 94 -9.96 -10.61 -11.97
N LEU A 95 -10.18 -9.29 -12.04
CA LEU A 95 -10.74 -8.53 -10.95
C LEU A 95 -11.66 -7.43 -11.46
N LEU A 96 -11.19 -6.58 -12.36
CA LEU A 96 -11.94 -5.36 -12.70
C LEU A 96 -13.17 -5.67 -13.56
N ASP A 97 -13.05 -6.52 -14.58
CA ASP A 97 -14.18 -6.87 -15.45
C ASP A 97 -15.22 -7.74 -14.70
N PRO A 98 -14.83 -8.77 -13.91
CA PRO A 98 -15.79 -9.51 -13.08
C PRO A 98 -16.52 -8.65 -12.05
N LEU A 99 -15.86 -7.63 -11.49
CA LEU A 99 -16.50 -6.64 -10.63
C LEU A 99 -17.39 -5.64 -11.40
N GLY A 100 -17.38 -5.67 -12.74
CA GLY A 100 -18.09 -4.72 -13.58
C GLY A 100 -17.53 -3.29 -13.47
N ILE A 101 -16.24 -3.17 -13.18
CA ILE A 101 -15.51 -1.89 -13.17
C ILE A 101 -15.13 -1.58 -14.62
N GLY A 102 -15.78 -0.56 -15.19
CA GLY A 102 -15.52 -0.07 -16.54
C GLY A 102 -14.17 0.65 -16.66
N GLU A 103 -14.20 1.88 -17.17
CA GLU A 103 -12.98 2.67 -17.36
C GLU A 103 -12.21 2.85 -16.06
N ALA A 104 -10.94 2.45 -16.09
CA ALA A 104 -9.96 2.76 -15.06
C ALA A 104 -8.61 2.95 -15.74
N LEU A 105 -7.96 4.04 -15.38
CA LEU A 105 -6.71 4.48 -15.97
C LEU A 105 -5.67 4.58 -14.86
N TRP A 106 -4.48 4.04 -15.13
CA TRP A 106 -3.37 4.16 -14.21
C TRP A 106 -2.35 5.14 -14.76
N GLN A 107 -1.99 6.15 -13.96
CA GLN A 107 -0.88 7.04 -14.26
C GLN A 107 0.40 6.22 -14.49
N ARG A 108 1.17 6.64 -15.50
CA ARG A 108 2.43 6.03 -15.87
C ARG A 108 3.59 6.96 -15.52
N ASP A 109 4.71 6.36 -15.16
CA ASP A 109 5.96 7.10 -15.08
C ASP A 109 6.52 7.39 -16.49
N ARG A 110 7.63 8.11 -16.55
CA ARG A 110 8.32 8.44 -17.81
C ARG A 110 8.93 7.24 -18.54
N THR A 111 8.94 6.05 -17.93
CA THR A 111 9.33 4.79 -18.57
C THR A 111 8.13 4.08 -19.20
N GLY A 112 6.92 4.59 -18.99
CA GLY A 112 5.66 4.03 -19.47
C GLY A 112 5.07 2.96 -18.54
N ARG A 113 5.67 2.70 -17.37
CA ARG A 113 5.16 1.74 -16.38
C ARG A 113 4.06 2.38 -15.54
N GLU A 114 2.99 1.64 -15.31
CA GLU A 114 1.92 2.06 -14.40
C GLU A 114 2.47 2.10 -12.97
N LEU A 115 2.18 3.19 -12.24
CA LEU A 115 2.82 3.46 -10.94
C LEU A 115 2.54 2.37 -9.90
N GLY A 116 1.35 1.77 -9.88
CA GLY A 116 0.99 0.70 -8.95
C GLY A 116 0.73 1.14 -7.50
N PHE A 117 1.37 2.22 -7.03
CA PHE A 117 1.22 2.73 -5.66
C PHE A 117 0.28 3.95 -5.54
N SER A 118 0.02 4.66 -6.64
CA SER A 118 -0.85 5.83 -6.73
C SER A 118 -1.35 6.01 -8.17
N GLY A 119 -2.19 7.02 -8.41
CA GLY A 119 -2.54 7.43 -9.78
C GLY A 119 -3.52 6.50 -10.49
N LEU A 120 -4.23 5.64 -9.76
CA LEU A 120 -5.38 4.91 -10.29
C LEU A 120 -6.61 5.84 -10.30
N TYR A 121 -7.13 6.12 -11.48
CA TYR A 121 -8.39 6.79 -11.70
C TYR A 121 -9.45 5.74 -11.97
N ALA A 122 -10.49 5.70 -11.15
CA ALA A 122 -11.63 4.80 -11.28
C ALA A 122 -12.90 5.52 -10.79
N ALA A 123 -14.06 5.05 -11.25
CA ALA A 123 -15.34 5.56 -10.76
C ALA A 123 -15.52 5.26 -9.26
N THR A 124 -16.24 6.12 -8.54
CA THR A 124 -16.43 5.99 -7.08
C THR A 124 -17.09 4.66 -6.70
N ASP A 125 -18.00 4.14 -7.54
CA ASP A 125 -18.66 2.86 -7.30
C ASP A 125 -17.68 1.67 -7.38
N ALA A 126 -16.58 1.79 -8.13
CA ALA A 126 -15.53 0.76 -8.15
C ALA A 126 -14.91 0.53 -6.76
N VAL A 127 -14.74 1.59 -5.97
CA VAL A 127 -14.24 1.49 -4.59
C VAL A 127 -15.25 0.75 -3.71
N ALA A 128 -16.55 1.04 -3.87
CA ALA A 128 -17.60 0.34 -3.13
C ALA A 128 -17.66 -1.16 -3.47
N ARG A 129 -17.52 -1.51 -4.76
CA ARG A 129 -17.49 -2.92 -5.20
C ARG A 129 -16.27 -3.67 -4.67
N LEU A 130 -15.10 -3.03 -4.66
CA LEU A 130 -13.90 -3.60 -4.03
C LEU A 130 -14.10 -3.80 -2.53
N GLY A 131 -14.73 -2.84 -1.84
CA GLY A 131 -15.10 -2.97 -0.43
C GLY A 131 -16.03 -4.15 -0.17
N GLN A 132 -17.07 -4.32 -0.99
CA GLN A 132 -18.00 -5.45 -0.89
C GLN A 132 -17.30 -6.79 -1.14
N LEU A 133 -16.43 -6.88 -2.17
CA LEU A 133 -15.60 -8.06 -2.42
C LEU A 133 -14.78 -8.47 -1.19
N TYR A 134 -14.23 -7.50 -0.46
CA TYR A 134 -13.48 -7.77 0.77
C TYR A 134 -14.39 -8.27 1.91
N LEU A 135 -15.57 -7.68 2.08
CA LEU A 135 -16.55 -8.13 3.08
C LEU A 135 -17.03 -9.56 2.83
N ASP A 136 -17.07 -9.98 1.57
CA ASP A 136 -17.51 -11.32 1.14
C ASP A 136 -16.35 -12.33 1.01
N ASP A 137 -15.18 -12.08 1.64
CA ASP A 137 -13.95 -12.90 1.55
C ASP A 137 -13.58 -13.31 0.11
N GLY A 138 -13.62 -12.33 -0.80
CA GLY A 138 -13.24 -12.53 -2.19
C GLY A 138 -14.30 -13.18 -3.07
N MET A 139 -15.52 -13.39 -2.57
CA MET A 139 -16.66 -13.82 -3.38
C MET A 139 -17.37 -12.61 -3.99
N TRP A 140 -17.74 -12.73 -5.26
CA TRP A 140 -18.53 -11.72 -5.97
C TRP A 140 -19.58 -12.40 -6.84
N GLN A 141 -20.86 -12.16 -6.55
CA GLN A 141 -21.99 -12.73 -7.30
C GLN A 141 -21.92 -14.26 -7.52
N GLY A 142 -21.37 -15.00 -6.54
CA GLY A 142 -21.20 -16.46 -6.61
C GLY A 142 -19.90 -16.94 -7.25
N GLU A 143 -19.07 -16.03 -7.78
CA GLU A 143 -17.74 -16.33 -8.31
C GLU A 143 -16.65 -15.97 -7.29
N ARG A 144 -15.60 -16.80 -7.19
CA ARG A 144 -14.45 -16.54 -6.31
C ARG A 144 -13.36 -15.79 -7.07
N LEU A 145 -13.15 -14.53 -6.73
CA LEU A 145 -12.10 -13.69 -7.34
C LEU A 145 -10.80 -13.65 -6.52
N LEU A 146 -10.90 -13.77 -5.18
CA LEU A 146 -9.73 -13.88 -4.30
C LEU A 146 -9.70 -15.26 -3.62
N PRO A 147 -8.50 -15.83 -3.39
CA PRO A 147 -8.38 -17.10 -2.68
C PRO A 147 -9.09 -17.06 -1.33
N GLU A 148 -9.65 -18.18 -0.90
CA GLU A 148 -10.31 -18.29 0.41
C GLU A 148 -9.36 -17.89 1.55
N GLY A 149 -9.89 -17.11 2.49
CA GLY A 149 -9.15 -16.55 3.62
C GLY A 149 -8.04 -15.57 3.23
N TRP A 150 -7.99 -15.13 1.97
CA TRP A 150 -7.00 -14.12 1.54
C TRP A 150 -7.26 -12.79 2.24
N VAL A 151 -8.53 -12.38 2.40
CA VAL A 151 -8.86 -11.10 3.03
C VAL A 151 -8.38 -11.07 4.49
N ALA A 152 -8.66 -12.12 5.26
CA ALA A 152 -8.18 -12.27 6.63
C ALA A 152 -6.64 -12.29 6.71
N ARG A 153 -5.99 -12.91 5.72
CA ARG A 153 -4.52 -12.99 5.66
C ARG A 153 -3.88 -11.65 5.31
N ALA A 154 -4.52 -10.86 4.46
CA ALA A 154 -4.04 -9.56 4.00
C ALA A 154 -4.31 -8.44 5.02
N SER A 155 -5.37 -8.55 5.82
CA SER A 155 -5.77 -7.55 6.82
C SER A 155 -5.15 -7.77 8.20
N ARG A 156 -4.47 -8.89 8.44
CA ARG A 156 -3.76 -9.14 9.70
C ARG A 156 -2.52 -8.24 9.84
N ALA A 157 -2.05 -8.07 11.08
CA ALA A 157 -0.78 -7.39 11.33
C ALA A 157 0.40 -8.17 10.70
N HIS A 158 1.12 -7.53 9.78
CA HIS A 158 2.32 -8.11 9.14
C HIS A 158 3.64 -7.61 9.75
N THR A 159 3.64 -6.39 10.29
CA THR A 159 4.81 -5.78 10.94
C THR A 159 4.28 -4.79 11.97
N ALA A 160 4.95 -4.67 13.12
CA ALA A 160 4.57 -3.70 14.13
C ALA A 160 4.87 -2.28 13.64
N THR A 161 3.87 -1.41 13.69
CA THR A 161 4.06 0.04 13.51
C THR A 161 4.64 0.61 14.81
N ALA A 162 5.42 1.69 14.74
CA ALA A 162 6.02 2.33 15.92
C ALA A 162 5.00 2.67 17.03
N GLY A 163 3.72 2.92 16.70
CA GLY A 163 2.64 3.14 17.68
C GLY A 163 2.06 1.86 18.33
N ALA A 164 2.33 0.67 17.78
CA ALA A 164 1.88 -0.61 18.33
C ALA A 164 2.87 -1.20 19.34
N MET A 165 4.15 -0.79 19.28
CA MET A 165 5.16 -1.12 20.29
C MET A 165 5.11 -0.12 21.45
N GLY A 166 4.05 -0.21 22.26
CA GLY A 166 4.03 0.19 23.67
C GLY A 166 4.27 1.68 24.00
N SER A 167 3.18 2.38 24.30
CA SER A 167 3.15 3.27 25.46
C SER A 167 3.18 2.42 26.74
N GLY A 168 4.33 1.80 26.99
CA GLY A 168 4.66 1.12 28.25
C GLY A 168 5.29 2.11 29.22
N THR A 169 4.56 3.15 29.62
CA THR A 169 4.84 3.84 30.89
C THR A 169 4.02 3.15 31.95
N GLY A 170 4.70 2.37 32.79
CA GLY A 170 4.08 1.54 33.80
C GLY A 170 3.17 2.31 34.74
N TRP A 171 1.92 1.86 34.83
CA TRP A 171 1.20 1.85 36.09
C TRP A 171 0.38 0.56 36.16
N THR A 172 0.93 -0.39 36.92
CA THR A 172 0.22 -1.59 37.37
C THR A 172 -0.82 -1.18 38.42
N GLY A 173 -2.06 -1.63 38.27
CA GLY A 173 -2.90 -1.85 39.44
C GLY A 173 -4.38 -1.52 39.26
N THR A 174 -5.16 -2.59 39.33
CA THR A 174 -6.54 -2.65 39.80
C THR A 174 -7.65 -2.36 38.78
N SER A 175 -8.28 -3.46 38.37
CA SER A 175 -9.67 -3.54 37.94
C SER A 175 -10.56 -2.69 38.85
N ALA A 176 -11.20 -1.66 38.30
CA ALA A 176 -12.32 -0.99 38.94
C ALA A 176 -13.38 -0.71 37.90
N THR A 177 -14.48 -1.47 38.00
CA THR A 177 -15.75 -1.18 37.34
C THR A 177 -16.22 0.20 37.77
N ALA A 178 -16.32 1.14 36.84
CA ALA A 178 -16.93 2.44 37.09
C ALA A 178 -17.93 2.78 35.97
N THR A 179 -19.19 2.50 36.25
CA THR A 179 -20.34 3.17 35.65
C THR A 179 -20.36 4.64 36.07
N SER A 180 -20.34 5.58 35.11
CA SER A 180 -21.36 6.63 34.99
C SER A 180 -21.04 7.64 33.86
N SER A 181 -22.03 7.81 32.98
CA SER A 181 -22.52 9.04 32.33
C SER A 181 -21.56 10.11 31.78
N GLY A 182 -21.68 10.39 30.47
CA GLY A 182 -21.43 11.73 29.88
C GLY A 182 -20.68 11.73 28.54
N SER A 183 -21.41 11.73 27.42
CA SER A 183 -20.91 11.91 26.03
C SER A 183 -20.45 13.36 25.74
N PRO A 184 -19.87 13.71 24.55
CA PRO A 184 -19.31 12.87 23.47
C PRO A 184 -17.88 13.25 23.00
N GLY A 185 -17.14 12.23 22.54
CA GLY A 185 -16.40 12.17 21.27
C GLY A 185 -15.45 13.31 20.87
N THR A 186 -14.16 13.14 21.16
CA THR A 186 -13.07 13.79 20.40
C THR A 186 -12.57 12.84 19.31
N ALA A 187 -12.80 13.21 18.06
CA ALA A 187 -12.26 12.54 16.88
C ALA A 187 -10.77 12.90 16.70
N SER A 188 -9.90 11.89 16.58
CA SER A 188 -8.51 12.08 16.16
C SER A 188 -8.41 11.84 14.65
N GLY A 189 -8.26 12.92 13.89
CA GLY A 189 -8.06 12.89 12.44
C GLY A 189 -6.57 12.87 12.10
N ALA A 190 -6.15 11.91 11.28
CA ALA A 190 -4.85 11.95 10.61
C ALA A 190 -4.94 12.89 9.41
N THR A 191 -4.16 13.98 9.45
CA THR A 191 -4.07 14.99 8.39
C THR A 191 -3.26 14.45 7.21
N GLY A 192 -3.95 13.83 6.26
CA GLY A 192 -3.51 13.77 4.87
C GLY A 192 -3.72 15.15 4.23
N ARG A 193 -2.65 15.73 3.66
CA ARG A 193 -2.70 17.03 3.01
C ARG A 193 -3.38 16.89 1.65
N THR A 194 -4.68 17.17 1.59
CA THR A 194 -5.41 17.43 0.35
C THR A 194 -6.13 18.77 0.49
N ASP A 195 -5.57 19.81 -0.13
CA ASP A 195 -6.30 21.06 -0.35
C ASP A 195 -7.39 20.79 -1.39
N SER A 196 -8.64 20.83 -0.94
CA SER A 196 -9.82 20.99 -1.77
C SER A 196 -10.86 21.70 -0.92
N SER A 197 -10.83 23.02 -0.94
CA SER A 197 -11.86 23.87 -0.33
C SER A 197 -13.05 23.97 -1.28
N ALA A 198 -14.21 23.48 -0.85
CA ALA A 198 -15.50 23.77 -1.47
C ALA A 198 -16.33 24.58 -0.46
N SER A 199 -16.47 25.90 -0.71
CA SER A 199 -17.40 26.77 0.02
C SER A 199 -18.76 26.74 -0.66
N SER A 200 -19.77 26.20 0.03
CA SER A 200 -21.17 26.31 -0.34
C SER A 200 -21.81 27.52 0.36
N CYS A 201 -22.19 28.54 -0.40
CA CYS A 201 -23.02 29.66 0.07
C CYS A 201 -24.51 29.23 0.13
N PRO A 202 -25.24 29.45 1.24
CA PRO A 202 -26.68 29.24 1.29
C PRO A 202 -27.44 30.42 0.68
N GLY A 203 -28.45 30.10 -0.13
CA GLY A 203 -29.38 31.05 -0.73
C GLY A 203 -30.28 31.71 0.32
N THR A 204 -30.44 33.02 0.19
CA THR A 204 -31.40 33.84 0.94
C THR A 204 -32.77 33.75 0.28
N THR A 205 -33.78 33.37 1.06
CA THR A 205 -35.19 33.54 0.73
C THR A 205 -35.68 34.85 1.37
N ARG A 206 -35.92 35.88 0.57
CA ARG A 206 -37.14 36.71 0.54
C ARG A 206 -37.03 37.81 -0.52
#